data_AF-A0A501XEA6-F1
#
_entry.id   AF-A0A501XEA6-F1
#
_cell.length_a   1.000
_cell.length_b   1.000
_cell.length_c   1.000
_cell.angle_alpha   90.00
_cell.angle_beta   90.00
_cell.angle_gamma   90.00
#
_symmetry.space_group_name_H-M   'P 1'
#
loop_
_entity.id
_entity.type
_entity.pdbx_description
1 polymer ?
#
loop_
_entity_poly.entity_id
_entity_poly.type
_entity_poly.pdbx_seq_one_letter_code
_entity_poly.pdbx_strand_id
1 'polypeptide(L)'
;MAGRARDGVSSAWPEALALLLARLSLAGVFWRSGRAKIADGSLFTISDSTYYLFAEEYGGVPLPSDLAAILATTAEHVLPVLLVLGLATRLSALGLLGMTMVIQIFVYPQAWWPVHSLWAALALVLIVRGGGRLSVDHLLAARLSPA
;
A
#
# COMPACT_ATOMS: atom_id res chain seq x y z
N MET A 1 7.03 43.81 13.42
CA MET A 1 5.98 42.94 12.84
C MET A 1 6.65 41.87 11.98
N ALA A 2 6.52 40.63 12.45
CA ALA A 2 6.73 39.32 11.81
C ALA A 2 7.98 39.11 10.92
N GLY A 3 8.95 38.42 11.51
CA GLY A 3 10.10 37.86 10.83
C GLY A 3 9.71 36.91 9.69
N ARG A 4 10.31 37.17 8.52
CA ARG A 4 10.49 36.18 7.47
C ARG A 4 11.95 35.74 7.50
N ALA A 5 12.15 34.45 7.18
CA ALA A 5 13.42 33.82 6.82
C ALA A 5 14.12 32.93 7.87
N ARG A 6 13.41 31.96 8.49
CA ARG A 6 14.06 30.73 9.00
C ARG A 6 13.31 29.40 8.82
N ASP A 7 12.22 29.36 8.06
CA ASP A 7 11.48 28.11 7.83
C ASP A 7 11.48 27.76 6.33
N GLY A 8 12.06 26.62 5.93
CA GLY A 8 11.75 26.12 4.58
C GLY A 8 12.63 25.03 3.98
N VAL A 9 13.90 24.91 4.37
CA VAL A 9 14.81 23.92 3.76
C VAL A 9 15.11 22.74 4.68
N SER A 10 15.00 22.90 6.01
CA SER A 10 15.26 21.83 6.99
C SER A 10 14.05 20.95 7.32
N SER A 11 12.81 21.40 7.10
CA SER A 11 11.58 20.65 7.47
C SER A 11 11.06 19.72 6.35
N ALA A 12 11.41 19.98 5.09
CA ALA A 12 10.84 19.27 3.96
C ALA A 12 11.47 17.89 3.71
N TRP A 13 12.74 17.71 4.07
CA TRP A 13 13.47 16.45 3.89
C TRP A 13 13.09 15.38 4.93
N PRO A 14 13.00 15.69 6.24
CA PRO A 14 12.50 14.73 7.22
C PRO A 14 11.12 14.19 6.87
N GLU A 15 10.19 15.06 6.46
CA GLU A 15 8.86 14.62 6.01
C GLU A 15 8.96 13.75 4.75
N ALA A 16 9.76 14.14 3.75
CA ALA A 16 9.90 13.36 2.53
C ALA A 16 10.45 11.96 2.80
N LEU A 17 11.41 11.83 3.72
CA LEU A 17 11.94 10.54 4.16
C LEU A 17 10.90 9.74 4.95
N ALA A 18 10.13 10.38 5.83
CA ALA A 18 9.06 9.72 6.58
C ALA A 18 7.96 9.18 5.65
N LEU A 19 7.55 9.96 4.64
CA LEU A 19 6.57 9.52 3.64
C LEU A 19 7.13 8.44 2.72
N LEU A 20 8.41 8.49 2.35
CA LEU A 20 9.06 7.38 1.63
C LEU A 20 9.07 6.11 2.48
N LEU A 21 9.45 6.20 3.75
CA LEU A 21 9.45 5.05 4.67
C LEU A 21 8.05 4.48 4.90
N ALA A 22 7.02 5.33 4.99
CA ALA A 22 5.64 4.90 5.08
C ALA A 22 5.21 4.11 3.83
N ARG A 23 5.57 4.61 2.63
CA ARG A 23 5.31 3.90 1.35
C ARG A 23 6.03 2.56 1.31
N LEU A 24 7.33 2.52 1.62
CA LEU A 24 8.13 1.29 1.61
C LEU A 24 7.63 0.27 2.64
N SER A 25 7.29 0.71 3.85
CA SER A 25 6.80 -0.17 4.91
C SER A 25 5.47 -0.80 4.54
N LEU A 26 4.49 0.00 4.11
CA LEU A 26 3.17 -0.50 3.75
C LEU A 26 3.25 -1.39 2.49
N ALA A 27 3.98 -0.95 1.46
CA ALA A 27 4.18 -1.74 0.25
C ALA A 27 4.91 -3.06 0.53
N GLY A 28 5.93 -3.05 1.39
CA GLY A 28 6.72 -4.24 1.72
C GLY A 28 5.90 -5.34 2.39
N VAL A 29 4.93 -4.98 3.23
CA VAL A 29 3.98 -5.94 3.84
C VAL A 29 3.20 -6.67 2.75
N PHE A 30 2.50 -5.93 1.90
CA PHE A 30 1.63 -6.50 0.88
C PHE A 30 2.42 -7.21 -0.22
N TRP A 31 3.58 -6.69 -0.62
CA TRP A 31 4.45 -7.34 -1.59
C TRP A 31 4.91 -8.71 -1.11
N ARG A 32 5.33 -8.83 0.16
CA ARG A 32 5.74 -10.11 0.74
C ARG A 32 4.57 -11.09 0.81
N SER A 33 3.37 -10.60 1.13
CA SER A 33 2.14 -11.41 1.10
C SER A 33 1.85 -11.91 -0.32
N GLY A 34 1.89 -11.04 -1.32
CA GLY A 34 1.68 -11.40 -2.72
C GLY A 34 2.71 -12.39 -3.23
N ARG A 35 3.99 -12.22 -2.91
CA ARG A 35 5.04 -13.16 -3.30
C ARG A 35 4.87 -14.55 -2.69
N ALA A 36 4.28 -14.67 -1.52
CA ALA A 36 3.95 -15.96 -0.91
C ALA A 36 2.79 -16.69 -1.62
N LYS A 37 2.05 -16.00 -2.50
CA LYS A 37 0.93 -16.56 -3.28
C LYS A 37 1.33 -17.01 -4.69
N ILE A 38 2.56 -16.75 -5.10
CA ILE A 38 3.09 -17.11 -6.42
C ILE A 38 3.86 -18.43 -6.31
N ALA A 39 3.65 -19.32 -7.28
CA ALA A 39 4.37 -20.58 -7.38
C ALA A 39 5.89 -20.37 -7.48
N ASP A 40 6.66 -21.28 -6.88
CA ASP A 40 8.12 -21.22 -6.88
C ASP A 40 8.68 -21.18 -8.30
N GLY A 41 9.65 -20.29 -8.54
CA GLY A 41 10.24 -20.07 -9.86
C GLY A 41 9.35 -19.33 -10.87
N SER A 42 8.10 -18.99 -10.50
CA SER A 42 7.23 -18.16 -11.34
C SER A 42 7.21 -16.68 -10.90
N LEU A 43 6.93 -15.82 -11.88
CA LEU A 43 6.71 -14.40 -11.65
C LEU A 43 5.23 -14.07 -11.43
N PHE A 44 4.30 -14.80 -12.05
CA PHE A 44 2.88 -14.44 -12.06
C PHE A 44 1.91 -15.63 -11.92
N THR A 45 2.40 -16.87 -11.84
CA THR A 45 1.54 -18.05 -11.67
C THR A 45 1.13 -18.15 -10.21
N ILE A 46 -0.16 -17.98 -9.92
CA ILE A 46 -0.73 -18.21 -8.60
C ILE A 46 -0.60 -19.71 -8.28
N SER A 47 -0.17 -20.04 -7.05
CA SER A 47 0.00 -21.44 -6.65
C SER A 47 -1.35 -22.11 -6.36
N ASP A 48 -1.43 -23.42 -6.57
CA ASP A 48 -2.61 -24.22 -6.18
C ASP A 48 -2.87 -24.12 -4.66
N SER A 49 -1.82 -23.99 -3.86
CA SER A 49 -1.92 -23.75 -2.41
C SER A 49 -2.61 -22.43 -2.08
N THR A 50 -2.49 -21.40 -2.92
CA THR A 50 -3.20 -20.14 -2.73
C THR A 50 -4.69 -20.31 -2.99
N TYR A 51 -5.06 -21.01 -4.07
CA TYR A 51 -6.47 -21.29 -4.34
C TYR A 51 -7.10 -22.11 -3.21
N TYR A 52 -6.38 -23.14 -2.72
CA TYR A 52 -6.80 -23.91 -1.57
C TYR A 52 -6.96 -23.05 -0.31
N LEU A 53 -5.99 -22.17 -0.01
CA LEU A 53 -6.06 -21.25 1.14
C LEU A 53 -7.29 -20.33 1.05
N PHE A 54 -7.60 -19.81 -0.14
CA PHE A 54 -8.76 -18.94 -0.32
C PHE A 54 -10.09 -19.70 -0.21
N ALA A 55 -10.14 -20.97 -0.59
CA ALA A 55 -11.32 -21.81 -0.46
C ALA A 55 -11.59 -22.22 0.99
N GLU A 56 -10.54 -22.65 1.71
CA GLU A 56 -10.70 -23.28 3.02
C GLU A 56 -10.56 -22.28 4.18
N GLU A 57 -9.57 -21.39 4.13
CA GLU A 57 -9.24 -20.50 5.25
C GLU A 57 -9.82 -19.08 5.08
N TYR A 58 -9.91 -18.59 3.84
CA TYR A 58 -10.42 -17.24 3.55
C TYR A 58 -11.85 -17.21 3.01
N GLY A 59 -12.62 -18.29 3.22
CA GLY A 59 -14.00 -18.43 2.74
C GLY A 59 -14.99 -17.40 3.31
N GLY A 60 -14.60 -16.61 4.32
CA GLY A 60 -15.39 -15.49 4.84
C GLY A 60 -15.43 -14.26 3.93
N VAL A 61 -14.53 -14.16 2.95
CA VAL A 61 -14.53 -13.06 1.98
C VAL A 61 -15.78 -13.17 1.08
N PRO A 62 -16.56 -12.10 0.89
CA PRO A 62 -17.83 -12.14 0.15
C PRO A 62 -17.63 -12.14 -1.37
N LEU A 63 -16.77 -13.03 -1.87
CA LEU A 63 -16.44 -13.24 -3.28
C LEU A 63 -16.18 -14.74 -3.51
N PRO A 64 -16.36 -15.25 -4.74
CA PRO A 64 -15.87 -16.58 -5.10
C PRO A 64 -14.37 -16.71 -4.79
N SER A 65 -13.97 -17.82 -4.17
CA SER A 65 -12.60 -18.07 -3.68
C SER A 65 -11.54 -17.81 -4.76
N ASP A 66 -11.77 -18.29 -5.98
CA ASP A 66 -10.82 -18.17 -7.08
C ASP A 66 -10.66 -16.71 -7.52
N LEU A 67 -11.78 -15.98 -7.56
CA LEU A 67 -11.77 -14.57 -7.89
C LEU A 67 -11.07 -13.76 -6.78
N ALA A 68 -11.34 -14.08 -5.51
CA ALA A 68 -10.68 -13.46 -4.37
C ALA A 68 -9.16 -13.69 -4.40
N ALA A 69 -8.72 -14.92 -4.72
CA ALA A 69 -7.31 -15.27 -4.86
C ALA A 69 -6.63 -14.44 -5.96
N ILE A 70 -7.25 -14.34 -7.14
CA ILE A 70 -6.73 -13.58 -8.27
C ILE A 70 -6.66 -12.08 -7.95
N LEU A 71 -7.75 -11.51 -7.44
CA LEU A 71 -7.82 -10.08 -7.11
C LEU A 71 -6.84 -9.69 -6.02
N ALA A 72 -6.78 -10.47 -4.93
CA ALA A 72 -5.86 -10.20 -3.83
C ALA A 72 -4.41 -10.29 -4.30
N THR A 73 -4.04 -11.37 -5.01
CA THR A 73 -2.66 -11.56 -5.50
C THR A 73 -2.27 -10.46 -6.48
N THR A 74 -3.17 -10.08 -7.39
CA THR A 74 -2.91 -8.99 -8.36
C THR A 74 -2.73 -7.65 -7.64
N ALA A 75 -3.62 -7.31 -6.72
CA ALA A 75 -3.57 -6.06 -5.97
C ALA A 75 -2.32 -5.97 -5.09
N GLU A 76 -1.90 -7.07 -4.46
CA GLU A 76 -0.67 -7.19 -3.66
C GLU A 76 0.64 -7.07 -4.45
N HIS A 77 0.60 -7.16 -5.79
CA HIS A 77 1.77 -6.85 -6.62
C HIS A 77 1.67 -5.44 -7.20
N VAL A 78 0.52 -5.08 -7.76
CA VAL A 78 0.34 -3.81 -8.47
C VAL A 78 0.35 -2.62 -7.52
N LEU A 79 -0.47 -2.64 -6.47
CA LEU A 79 -0.61 -1.47 -5.58
C LEU A 79 0.69 -1.17 -4.82
N PRO A 80 1.44 -2.17 -4.29
CA PRO A 80 2.74 -1.91 -3.67
C PRO A 80 3.75 -1.28 -4.63
N VAL A 81 3.84 -1.75 -5.88
CA VAL A 81 4.76 -1.17 -6.87
C VAL A 81 4.40 0.29 -7.15
N LEU A 82 3.13 0.58 -7.39
CA LEU A 82 2.66 1.95 -7.58
C LEU A 82 2.95 2.83 -6.36
N LEU A 83 2.73 2.29 -5.16
CA LEU A 83 2.97 3.02 -3.92
C LEU A 83 4.46 3.31 -3.70
N VAL A 84 5.37 2.37 -3.95
CA VAL A 84 6.83 2.58 -3.83
C VAL A 84 7.30 3.68 -4.77
N LEU A 85 6.86 3.64 -6.03
CA LEU A 85 7.14 4.72 -6.99
C LEU A 85 6.54 6.06 -6.55
N GLY A 86 5.50 6.02 -5.70
CA GLY A 86 4.71 7.20 -5.36
C GLY A 86 3.95 7.69 -6.58
N LEU A 87 3.38 6.75 -7.34
CA LEU A 87 2.50 7.00 -8.48
C LEU A 87 1.06 6.79 -8.03
N ALA A 88 0.20 7.78 -8.29
CA ALA A 88 -1.17 7.81 -7.82
C ALA A 88 -1.27 7.47 -6.32
N THR A 89 -0.36 8.03 -5.51
CA THR A 89 -0.09 7.56 -4.13
C THR A 89 -1.34 7.44 -3.28
N ARG A 90 -2.25 8.43 -3.38
CA ARG A 90 -3.51 8.45 -2.63
C ARG A 90 -4.42 7.28 -3.03
N LEU A 91 -4.52 6.99 -4.33
CA LEU A 91 -5.33 5.88 -4.85
C LEU A 91 -4.70 4.53 -4.47
N SER A 92 -3.38 4.40 -4.61
CA SER A 92 -2.64 3.20 -4.22
C SER A 92 -2.81 2.89 -2.73
N ALA A 93 -2.70 3.91 -1.87
CA ALA A 93 -2.92 3.79 -0.43
C ALA A 93 -4.39 3.49 -0.08
N LEU A 94 -5.36 4.08 -0.79
CA LEU A 94 -6.79 3.75 -0.65
C LEU A 94 -7.06 2.28 -0.99
N GLY A 95 -6.47 1.76 -2.07
CA GLY A 95 -6.60 0.36 -2.43
C GLY A 95 -6.05 -0.57 -1.34
N LEU A 96 -4.86 -0.28 -0.81
CA LEU A 96 -4.26 -1.06 0.28
C LEU A 96 -5.01 -0.93 1.60
N LEU A 97 -5.61 0.23 1.89
CA LEU A 97 -6.52 0.38 3.03
C LEU A 97 -7.77 -0.49 2.84
N GLY A 98 -8.35 -0.50 1.64
CA GLY A 98 -9.47 -1.37 1.31
C GLY A 98 -9.13 -2.86 1.51
N MET A 99 -7.97 -3.30 1.03
CA MET A 99 -7.48 -4.66 1.29
C MET A 99 -7.29 -4.92 2.79
N THR A 100 -6.71 -3.97 3.52
CA THR A 100 -6.55 -4.07 4.98
C THR A 100 -7.90 -4.27 5.67
N MET A 101 -8.95 -3.55 5.24
CA MET A 101 -10.29 -3.70 5.81
C MET A 101 -10.93 -5.04 5.44
N VAL A 102 -10.74 -5.53 4.21
CA VAL A 102 -11.21 -6.87 3.82
C VAL A 102 -10.55 -7.94 4.69
N ILE A 103 -9.23 -7.90 4.85
CA ILE A 103 -8.49 -8.86 5.69
C ILE A 103 -8.95 -8.74 7.16
N GLN A 104 -9.07 -7.53 7.67
CA GLN A 104 -9.51 -7.30 9.05
C GLN A 104 -10.92 -7.80 9.31
N ILE A 105 -11.87 -7.59 8.40
CA ILE A 105 -13.27 -7.93 8.66
C ILE A 105 -13.54 -9.42 8.42
N PHE A 106 -12.97 -9.99 7.35
CA PHE A 106 -13.36 -11.31 6.87
C PHE A 106 -12.33 -12.41 7.14
N VAL A 107 -11.08 -12.07 7.45
CA VAL A 107 -9.98 -13.06 7.54
C VAL A 107 -9.40 -13.14 8.96
N TYR A 108 -8.86 -12.02 9.48
CA TYR A 108 -8.22 -11.99 10.80
C TYR A 108 -8.80 -10.86 11.68
N PRO A 109 -10.02 -11.02 12.23
CA PRO A 109 -10.68 -9.99 13.03
C PRO A 109 -9.95 -9.63 14.33
N GLN A 110 -9.15 -10.55 14.86
CA GLN A 110 -8.41 -10.32 16.09
C GLN A 110 -7.06 -9.60 15.87
N ALA A 111 -6.64 -9.40 14.62
CA ALA A 111 -5.33 -8.83 14.28
C ALA A 111 -5.30 -7.29 14.25
N TRP A 112 -6.36 -6.61 14.70
CA TRP A 112 -6.47 -5.15 14.62
C TRP A 112 -5.31 -4.43 15.29
N TRP A 113 -5.17 -4.59 16.61
CA TRP A 113 -4.15 -3.87 17.37
C TRP A 113 -2.71 -4.31 17.06
N PRO A 114 -2.42 -5.62 16.92
CA PRO A 114 -1.04 -6.03 16.70
C PRO A 114 -0.54 -5.74 15.28
N VAL A 115 -1.44 -5.66 14.29
CA VAL A 115 -1.07 -5.66 12.87
C VAL A 115 -1.82 -4.62 12.05
N HIS A 116 -3.14 -4.78 11.86
CA HIS A 116 -3.87 -4.05 10.83
C HIS A 116 -4.05 -2.56 11.11
N SER A 117 -4.11 -2.16 12.38
CA SER A 117 -4.17 -0.75 12.78
C SER A 117 -2.93 0.03 12.33
N LEU A 118 -1.75 -0.61 12.33
CA LEU A 118 -0.51 0.00 11.86
C LEU A 118 -0.55 0.20 10.33
N TRP A 119 -1.03 -0.79 9.59
CA TRP A 119 -1.19 -0.68 8.13
C TRP A 119 -2.20 0.39 7.76
N ALA A 120 -3.34 0.42 8.45
CA ALA A 120 -4.37 1.44 8.27
C ALA A 120 -3.84 2.84 8.59
N ALA A 121 -3.08 3.00 9.66
CA ALA A 121 -2.46 4.28 10.02
C ALA A 121 -1.47 4.76 8.94
N LEU A 122 -0.59 3.88 8.44
CA LEU A 122 0.32 4.22 7.34
C LEU A 122 -0.44 4.60 6.07
N ALA A 123 -1.48 3.84 5.71
CA ALA A 123 -2.30 4.14 4.55
C ALA A 123 -2.99 5.50 4.70
N LEU A 124 -3.58 5.80 5.86
CA LEU A 124 -4.24 7.08 6.12
C LEU A 124 -3.27 8.27 6.06
N VAL A 125 -2.05 8.12 6.60
CA VAL A 125 -1.00 9.15 6.46
C VAL A 125 -0.73 9.44 4.99
N LEU A 126 -0.59 8.41 4.15
CA LEU A 126 -0.34 8.55 2.72
C LEU A 126 -1.56 9.09 1.95
N ILE A 127 -2.77 8.73 2.37
CA ILE A 127 -4.01 9.29 1.81
C ILE A 127 -4.11 10.78 2.10
N VAL A 128 -3.76 11.23 3.31
CA VAL A 128 -3.85 12.65 3.71
C VAL A 128 -2.71 13.47 3.13
N ARG A 129 -1.46 13.01 3.27
CA ARG A 129 -0.24 13.76 2.90
C ARG A 129 0.18 13.56 1.45
N GLY A 130 -0.22 12.46 0.80
CA GLY A 130 0.27 12.06 -0.52
C GLY A 130 1.67 11.43 -0.46
N GLY A 131 2.33 11.33 -1.62
CA GLY A 131 3.64 10.65 -1.75
C GLY A 131 4.86 11.46 -1.32
N GLY A 132 4.69 12.74 -1.02
CA GLY A 132 5.78 13.64 -0.65
C GLY A 132 6.75 13.95 -1.80
N ARG A 133 7.85 14.65 -1.50
CA ARG A 133 8.79 15.17 -2.51
C ARG A 133 9.54 14.09 -3.31
N LEU A 134 9.66 12.89 -2.75
CA LEU A 134 10.35 11.74 -3.36
C LEU A 134 9.37 10.82 -4.11
N SER A 135 8.26 11.36 -4.61
CA SER A 135 7.25 10.61 -5.35
C SER A 135 7.22 11.02 -6.82
N VAL A 136 6.86 10.08 -7.70
CA VAL A 136 6.59 10.38 -9.10
C VAL A 136 5.46 11.41 -9.23
N ASP A 137 4.42 11.34 -8.38
CA ASP A 137 3.36 12.34 -8.32
C ASP A 137 3.90 13.78 -8.18
N HIS A 138 4.89 13.98 -7.31
CA HIS A 138 5.51 15.29 -7.11
C HIS A 138 6.30 15.74 -8.34
N LEU A 139 7.07 14.83 -8.96
CA LEU A 139 7.84 15.11 -10.17
C LEU A 139 6.92 15.49 -11.34
N LEU A 140 5.78 14.81 -11.48
CA LEU A 140 4.78 15.10 -12.52
C LEU A 140 4.11 16.45 -12.26
N ALA A 141 3.69 16.74 -11.02
CA ALA A 141 3.09 18.02 -10.67
C ALA A 141 4.05 19.20 -10.96
N ALA A 142 5.33 19.06 -10.62
CA ALA A 142 6.34 20.09 -10.88
C ALA A 142 6.57 20.35 -12.38
N ARG A 143 6.38 19.36 -13.26
CA ARG A 143 6.50 19.53 -14.72
C ARG A 143 5.27 20.13 -15.37
N LEU A 144 4.10 19.97 -14.76
CA LEU A 144 2.81 20.43 -15.30
C LEU A 144 2.44 21.86 -14.84
N SER A 145 3.11 22.39 -13.82
CA SER A 145 2.95 23.80 -13.43
C SER A 145 3.68 24.71 -14.43
N PRO A 146 2.97 25.58 -15.18
CA PRO A 146 3.62 26.58 -16.02
C PRO A 146 4.38 27.58 -15.13
N ALA A 147 5.58 27.97 -15.58
CA ALA A 147 6.44 28.96 -14.93
C ALA A 147 5.81 30.35 -14.89
#